data_AF-A0A235H374-F1
#
_entry.id   AF-A0A235H374-F1
#
_cell.length_a   1.000
_cell.length_b   1.000
_cell.length_c   1.000
_cell.angle_alpha   90.00
_cell.angle_beta   90.00
_cell.angle_gamma   90.00
#
_symmetry.space_group_name_H-M   'P 1'
#
loop_
_entity.id
_entity.type
_entity.pdbx_description
1 polymer ?
#
loop_
_entity_poly.entity_id
_entity_poly.type
_entity_poly.pdbx_seq_one_letter_code
_entity_poly.pdbx_strand_id
1 'polypeptide(L)'
;MSGTEQPNWIFFDQNVLGFGNFLGNNNVLSSWRCLLVNAVTDRDLDLTALTATITAAYLENNNVSMQTVPSVIASIYAAFASLGKAPPPTEVERPAPAVPIRKSVTSDYIVCLEDGKKLKMLKRHLQSAYGMTPDEYRARWGLPADYPMVAPSYAAARSNLAKAAGLGRKPGSGQKRGAAPV
;
A
#
# COMPACT_ATOMS: atom_id res chain seq x y z
N MET A 1 14.00 -68.21 0.67
CA MET A 1 12.71 -67.54 0.45
C MET A 1 12.96 -66.36 -0.48
N SER A 2 12.49 -66.52 -1.73
CA SER A 2 12.16 -65.49 -2.73
C SER A 2 13.07 -64.25 -2.77
N GLY A 3 14.03 -64.10 -3.68
CA GLY A 3 13.93 -64.39 -5.12
C GLY A 3 13.32 -63.17 -5.82
N THR A 4 14.17 -62.19 -6.10
CA THR A 4 13.89 -61.02 -6.95
C THR A 4 14.00 -61.43 -8.41
N GLU A 5 12.89 -61.47 -9.13
CA GLU A 5 12.88 -61.61 -10.58
C GLU A 5 11.90 -60.61 -11.20
N GLN A 6 12.47 -59.62 -11.88
CA GLN A 6 11.90 -58.99 -13.07
C GLN A 6 12.50 -59.75 -14.27
N PRO A 7 11.66 -60.20 -15.19
CA PRO A 7 11.93 -59.97 -16.62
C PRO A 7 10.62 -59.82 -17.44
N ASN A 8 10.56 -59.44 -18.71
CA ASN A 8 11.35 -58.66 -19.67
C ASN A 8 10.55 -58.76 -21.00
N TRP A 9 10.73 -57.79 -21.92
CA TRP A 9 10.38 -57.81 -23.37
C TRP A 9 8.89 -57.94 -23.80
N ILE A 10 8.32 -56.98 -24.54
CA ILE A 10 8.27 -56.87 -26.02
C ILE A 10 7.91 -58.20 -26.73
N PHE A 11 6.70 -58.28 -27.33
CA PHE A 11 6.35 -58.86 -28.66
C PHE A 11 4.85 -59.25 -28.73
N PHE A 12 4.03 -58.53 -29.51
CA PHE A 12 3.13 -59.19 -30.47
C PHE A 12 2.76 -58.21 -31.59
N ASP A 13 3.14 -58.59 -32.79
CA ASP A 13 2.95 -57.90 -34.06
C ASP A 13 1.72 -58.47 -34.80
N GLN A 14 1.23 -57.68 -35.77
CA GLN A 14 0.43 -58.05 -36.94
C GLN A 14 -1.05 -58.51 -36.80
N ASN A 15 -1.94 -57.56 -37.11
CA ASN A 15 -2.92 -57.64 -38.20
C ASN A 15 -3.62 -58.99 -38.49
N VAL A 16 -4.88 -59.13 -38.07
CA VAL A 16 -5.87 -59.97 -38.78
C VAL A 16 -7.14 -59.16 -38.98
N LEU A 17 -7.38 -58.80 -40.23
CA LEU A 17 -8.62 -58.29 -40.78
C LEU A 17 -9.71 -59.37 -40.67
N GLY A 18 -10.90 -59.02 -40.19
CA GLY A 18 -12.03 -59.95 -40.20
C GLY A 18 -13.33 -59.40 -39.62
N PHE A 19 -14.11 -58.74 -40.48
CA PHE A 19 -15.57 -58.83 -40.59
C PHE A 19 -16.46 -58.83 -39.33
N GLY A 20 -17.34 -57.82 -39.23
CA GLY A 20 -18.59 -57.97 -38.47
C GLY A 20 -19.31 -56.67 -38.15
N ASN A 21 -20.22 -56.25 -39.03
CA ASN A 21 -21.16 -55.15 -38.80
C ASN A 21 -21.96 -55.34 -37.50
N PHE A 22 -21.88 -54.38 -36.59
CA PHE A 22 -22.89 -54.19 -35.55
C PHE A 22 -23.41 -52.75 -35.62
N LEU A 23 -24.68 -52.63 -35.98
CA LEU A 23 -25.40 -51.38 -36.13
C LEU A 23 -25.58 -50.69 -34.78
N GLY A 24 -25.32 -49.38 -34.76
CA GLY A 24 -25.99 -48.44 -33.86
C GLY A 24 -25.22 -48.02 -32.61
N ASN A 25 -24.51 -46.89 -32.67
CA ASN A 25 -24.87 -45.74 -31.83
C ASN A 25 -24.09 -44.47 -32.20
N ASN A 26 -24.81 -43.35 -32.19
CA ASN A 26 -24.29 -42.00 -32.39
C ASN A 26 -23.33 -41.60 -31.26
N ASN A 27 -22.03 -41.44 -31.54
CA ASN A 27 -21.20 -40.51 -30.74
C ASN A 27 -19.89 -40.09 -31.45
N VAL A 28 -19.98 -39.66 -32.71
CA VAL A 28 -18.87 -38.98 -33.40
C VAL A 28 -18.96 -37.47 -33.17
N LEU A 29 -18.81 -37.03 -31.92
CA LEU A 29 -18.51 -35.64 -31.57
C LEU A 29 -17.45 -35.47 -30.47
N SER A 30 -16.84 -36.55 -29.99
CA SER A 30 -15.86 -36.51 -28.89
C SER A 30 -14.39 -36.45 -29.34
N SER A 31 -14.10 -36.27 -30.63
CA SER A 31 -12.72 -36.36 -31.15
C SER A 31 -12.11 -35.08 -31.72
N TRP A 32 -12.82 -33.94 -31.74
CA TRP A 32 -12.28 -32.67 -32.28
C TRP A 32 -12.02 -31.59 -31.23
N ARG A 33 -11.92 -31.98 -29.94
CA ARG A 33 -11.68 -31.06 -28.82
C ARG A 33 -10.45 -31.42 -27.99
N CYS A 34 -9.33 -31.81 -28.62
CA CYS A 34 -8.13 -32.18 -27.84
C CYS A 34 -6.76 -31.76 -28.41
N LEU A 35 -6.65 -30.89 -29.42
CA LEU A 35 -5.32 -30.60 -29.97
C LEU A 35 -5.07 -29.16 -30.42
N LEU A 36 -5.38 -28.14 -29.61
CA LEU A 36 -4.84 -26.80 -29.94
C LEU A 36 -4.60 -25.78 -28.83
N VAL A 37 -4.66 -26.12 -27.53
CA VAL A 37 -4.32 -25.10 -26.52
C VAL A 37 -3.56 -25.72 -25.36
N ASN A 38 -2.24 -25.79 -25.48
CA ASN A 38 -1.37 -25.98 -24.34
C ASN A 38 -0.04 -25.23 -24.54
N ALA A 39 -0.13 -23.90 -24.45
CA ALA A 39 0.98 -22.99 -24.11
C ALA A 39 0.46 -21.59 -23.71
N VAL A 40 -0.70 -21.51 -23.06
CA VAL A 40 -1.16 -20.27 -22.39
C VAL A 40 -1.25 -20.62 -20.90
N THR A 41 -0.65 -19.77 -20.08
CA THR A 41 -0.46 -19.88 -18.64
C THR A 41 -1.54 -20.66 -17.89
N ASP A 42 -1.15 -21.79 -17.29
CA ASP A 42 -1.95 -22.71 -16.46
C ASP A 42 -2.86 -21.98 -15.44
N ARG A 43 -2.41 -20.85 -14.90
CA ARG A 43 -3.16 -20.04 -13.93
C ARG A 43 -4.27 -19.18 -14.52
N ASP A 44 -4.10 -18.63 -15.73
CA ASP A 44 -5.12 -17.76 -16.35
C ASP A 44 -6.22 -18.58 -17.02
N LEU A 45 -5.87 -19.78 -17.52
CA LEU A 45 -6.82 -20.76 -18.03
C LEU A 45 -7.68 -21.37 -16.90
N ASP A 46 -7.09 -21.61 -15.73
CA ASP A 46 -7.85 -22.10 -14.56
C ASP A 46 -8.83 -21.05 -14.03
N LEU A 47 -8.41 -19.78 -13.90
CA LEU A 47 -9.25 -18.69 -13.41
C LEU A 47 -10.49 -18.46 -14.29
N THR A 48 -10.28 -18.47 -15.62
CA THR A 48 -11.36 -18.30 -16.59
C THR A 48 -12.30 -19.50 -16.61
N ALA A 49 -11.77 -20.73 -16.50
CA ALA A 49 -12.57 -21.95 -16.40
C ALA A 49 -13.41 -22.00 -15.11
N LEU A 50 -12.84 -21.63 -13.97
CA LEU A 50 -13.53 -21.54 -12.67
C LEU A 50 -14.64 -20.49 -12.71
N THR A 51 -14.34 -19.30 -13.24
CA THR A 51 -15.31 -18.22 -13.42
C THR A 51 -16.47 -18.66 -14.31
N ALA A 52 -16.19 -19.33 -15.44
CA ALA A 52 -17.20 -19.83 -16.36
C ALA A 52 -18.11 -20.89 -15.71
N THR A 53 -17.52 -21.84 -14.96
CA THR A 53 -18.27 -22.91 -14.28
C THR A 53 -19.23 -22.34 -13.23
N ILE A 54 -18.75 -21.41 -12.41
CA ILE A 54 -19.56 -20.79 -11.36
C ILE A 54 -20.62 -19.87 -11.94
N THR A 55 -20.29 -19.11 -12.98
CA THR A 55 -21.26 -18.21 -13.63
C THR A 55 -22.36 -19.02 -14.31
N ALA A 56 -22.03 -20.14 -14.97
CA ALA A 56 -23.04 -21.03 -15.54
C ALA A 56 -24.02 -21.54 -14.47
N ALA A 57 -23.50 -22.06 -13.34
CA ALA A 57 -24.33 -22.51 -12.23
C ALA A 57 -25.19 -21.38 -11.61
N TYR A 58 -24.65 -20.16 -11.51
CA TYR A 58 -25.38 -19.00 -11.01
C TYR A 58 -26.53 -18.60 -11.95
N LEU A 59 -26.29 -18.61 -13.27
CA LEU A 59 -27.31 -18.28 -14.27
C LEU A 59 -28.39 -19.37 -14.38
N GLU A 60 -28.03 -20.64 -14.18
CA GLU A 60 -29.00 -21.75 -14.17
C GLU A 60 -29.98 -21.67 -12.99
N ASN A 61 -29.51 -21.18 -11.83
CA ASN A 61 -30.31 -21.12 -10.61
C ASN A 61 -30.96 -19.74 -10.35
N ASN A 62 -30.65 -18.72 -11.15
CA ASN A 62 -31.15 -17.35 -10.93
C ASN A 62 -31.69 -16.73 -12.23
N ASN A 63 -32.84 -16.07 -12.15
CA ASN A 63 -33.40 -15.32 -13.29
C ASN A 63 -32.78 -13.92 -13.38
N VAL A 64 -31.80 -13.75 -14.26
CA VAL A 64 -31.12 -12.46 -14.49
C VAL A 64 -31.50 -11.82 -15.82
N SER A 65 -31.50 -10.50 -15.88
CA SER A 65 -31.68 -9.75 -17.12
C SER A 65 -30.46 -9.89 -18.02
N MET A 66 -30.67 -9.92 -19.34
CA MET A 66 -29.59 -9.94 -20.33
C MET A 66 -28.59 -8.78 -20.16
N GLN A 67 -29.04 -7.64 -19.61
CA GLN A 67 -28.18 -6.49 -19.37
C GLN A 67 -27.22 -6.68 -18.18
N THR A 68 -27.56 -7.56 -17.24
CA THR A 68 -26.78 -7.78 -16.01
C THR A 68 -25.73 -8.88 -16.14
N VAL A 69 -25.83 -9.77 -17.14
CA VAL A 69 -24.89 -10.88 -17.35
C VAL A 69 -23.43 -10.42 -17.43
N PRO A 70 -23.07 -9.36 -18.18
CA PRO A 70 -21.67 -8.92 -18.25
C PRO A 70 -21.13 -8.43 -16.91
N SER A 71 -21.96 -7.76 -16.11
CA SER A 71 -21.56 -7.26 -14.79
C SER A 71 -21.29 -8.39 -13.78
N VAL A 72 -22.06 -9.48 -13.85
CA VAL A 72 -21.89 -10.64 -12.96
C VAL A 72 -20.59 -11.37 -13.30
N ILE A 73 -20.31 -11.60 -14.58
CA ILE A 73 -19.07 -12.21 -15.05
C ILE A 73 -17.86 -11.38 -14.57
N ALA A 74 -17.90 -10.06 -14.77
CA ALA A 74 -16.82 -9.17 -14.36
C ALA A 74 -16.60 -9.18 -12.84
N SER A 75 -17.68 -9.21 -12.05
CA SER A 75 -17.60 -9.21 -10.59
C SER A 75 -16.98 -10.50 -10.04
N ILE A 76 -17.42 -11.66 -10.54
CA ILE A 76 -16.90 -12.97 -10.11
C ILE A 76 -15.42 -13.09 -10.52
N TYR A 77 -15.09 -12.71 -11.76
CA TYR A 77 -13.72 -12.72 -12.25
C TYR A 77 -12.81 -11.80 -11.42
N ALA A 78 -13.26 -10.58 -11.13
CA ALA A 78 -12.52 -9.63 -10.30
C ALA A 78 -12.31 -10.15 -8.86
N ALA A 79 -13.33 -10.81 -8.29
CA ALA A 79 -13.22 -11.41 -6.96
C ALA A 79 -12.11 -12.47 -6.93
N PHE A 80 -12.08 -13.40 -7.89
CA PHE A 80 -11.02 -14.41 -7.95
C PHE A 80 -9.65 -13.81 -8.31
N ALA A 81 -9.59 -12.85 -9.23
CA ALA A 81 -8.34 -12.16 -9.58
C ALA A 81 -7.75 -11.35 -8.41
N SER A 82 -8.59 -10.98 -7.43
CA SER A 82 -8.16 -10.30 -6.21
C SER A 82 -7.65 -11.25 -5.12
N LEU A 83 -8.03 -12.54 -5.16
CA LEU A 83 -7.56 -13.52 -4.19
C LEU A 83 -6.05 -13.74 -4.34
N GLY A 84 -5.31 -13.52 -3.26
CA GLY A 84 -3.86 -13.63 -3.23
C GLY A 84 -3.10 -12.40 -3.75
N LYS A 85 -3.81 -11.38 -4.27
CA LYS A 85 -3.21 -10.08 -4.53
C LYS A 85 -3.31 -9.25 -3.26
N ALA A 86 -2.17 -8.96 -2.63
CA ALA A 86 -2.13 -7.94 -1.59
C ALA A 86 -2.78 -6.66 -2.18
N PRO A 87 -3.70 -6.00 -1.45
CA PRO A 87 -4.28 -4.76 -1.94
C PRO A 87 -3.11 -3.85 -2.36
N PRO A 88 -3.21 -3.16 -3.52
CA PRO A 88 -2.21 -2.17 -3.87
C PRO A 88 -2.03 -1.27 -2.65
N PRO A 89 -0.79 -0.93 -2.24
CA PRO A 89 -0.56 -0.04 -1.11
C PRO A 89 -1.49 1.14 -1.33
N THR A 90 -2.49 1.26 -0.46
CA THR A 90 -3.39 2.39 -0.49
C THR A 90 -2.45 3.55 -0.29
N GLU A 91 -2.19 4.31 -1.35
CA GLU A 91 -1.35 5.48 -1.27
C GLU A 91 -2.04 6.34 -0.23
N VAL A 92 -1.50 6.32 0.99
CA VAL A 92 -2.04 7.01 2.14
C VAL A 92 -2.06 8.45 1.67
N GLU A 93 -3.25 8.94 1.28
CA GLU A 93 -3.43 10.33 0.90
C GLU A 93 -2.84 11.12 2.06
N ARG A 94 -1.66 11.70 1.82
CA ARG A 94 -0.97 12.48 2.84
C ARG A 94 -1.99 13.50 3.30
N PRO A 95 -2.35 13.52 4.60
CA PRO A 95 -3.41 14.39 5.08
C PRO A 95 -3.12 15.79 4.57
N ALA A 96 -4.05 16.33 3.78
CA ALA A 96 -3.87 17.63 3.16
C ALA A 96 -3.54 18.64 4.28
N PRO A 97 -2.40 19.33 4.20
CA PRO A 97 -1.98 20.19 5.30
C PRO A 97 -3.06 21.27 5.52
N ALA A 98 -3.49 21.43 6.78
CA ALA A 98 -4.55 22.39 7.13
C ALA A 98 -4.25 23.81 6.64
N VAL A 99 -2.96 24.15 6.48
CA VAL A 99 -2.47 25.40 5.91
C VAL A 99 -1.19 25.09 5.11
N PRO A 100 -0.93 25.76 3.96
CA PRO A 100 0.35 25.65 3.29
C PRO A 100 1.51 26.02 4.23
N ILE A 101 2.60 25.23 4.22
CA ILE A 101 3.76 25.36 5.12
C ILE A 101 4.36 26.79 5.14
N ARG A 102 4.26 27.54 4.05
CA ARG A 102 4.73 28.93 4.00
C ARG A 102 3.90 29.91 4.83
N LYS A 103 2.62 29.60 5.08
CA LYS A 103 1.68 30.43 5.86
C LYS A 103 1.47 29.93 7.29
N SER A 104 2.14 28.86 7.71
CA SER A 104 2.00 28.33 9.06
C SER A 104 2.71 29.19 10.12
N VAL A 105 3.71 29.98 9.74
CA VAL A 105 4.44 30.88 10.65
C VAL A 105 3.97 32.31 10.43
N THR A 106 3.37 32.91 11.46
CA THR A 106 3.06 34.35 11.53
C THR A 106 3.87 34.97 12.67
N SER A 107 4.03 36.31 12.68
CA SER A 107 4.72 37.04 13.74
C SER A 107 4.24 36.67 15.14
N ASP A 108 2.92 36.61 15.33
CA ASP A 108 2.27 36.50 16.64
C ASP A 108 1.82 35.08 17.01
N TYR A 109 1.69 34.20 16.02
CA TYR A 109 1.22 32.84 16.21
C TYR A 109 1.76 31.89 15.14
N ILE A 110 1.81 30.61 15.49
CA ILE A 110 2.12 29.50 14.60
C ILE A 110 0.90 28.61 14.50
N VAL A 111 0.60 28.13 13.30
CA VAL A 111 -0.50 27.22 13.03
C VAL A 111 0.00 25.77 13.06
N CYS A 112 -0.69 24.91 13.80
CA CYS A 112 -0.45 23.46 13.77
C CYS A 112 -0.93 22.88 12.43
N LEU A 113 -0.06 22.16 11.70
CA LEU A 113 -0.42 21.54 10.42
C LEU A 113 -1.39 20.35 10.55
N GLU A 114 -1.49 19.78 11.76
CA GLU A 114 -2.37 18.64 12.06
C GLU A 114 -3.80 19.10 12.41
N ASP A 115 -3.92 20.15 13.24
CA ASP A 115 -5.21 20.61 13.78
C ASP A 115 -5.71 21.93 13.16
N GLY A 116 -4.85 22.71 12.49
CA GLY A 116 -5.16 24.06 12.04
C GLY A 116 -5.27 25.13 13.15
N LYS A 117 -4.97 24.78 14.42
CA LYS A 117 -5.07 25.71 15.56
C LYS A 117 -3.93 26.74 15.58
N LYS A 118 -4.28 28.00 15.90
CA LYS A 118 -3.33 29.11 16.09
C LYS A 118 -2.79 29.12 17.51
N LEU A 119 -1.48 29.00 17.67
CA LEU A 119 -0.83 28.80 18.96
C LEU A 119 0.44 29.66 19.05
N LYS A 120 0.75 30.19 20.24
CA LYS A 120 2.02 30.91 20.47
C LYS A 120 3.22 29.97 20.60
N MET A 121 2.97 28.74 21.08
CA MET A 121 3.99 27.72 21.34
C MET A 121 3.52 26.38 20.80
N LEU A 122 4.10 25.93 19.70
CA LEU A 122 3.74 24.65 19.07
C LEU A 122 4.28 23.48 19.88
N LYS A 123 5.49 23.59 20.46
CA LYS A 123 6.12 22.51 21.27
C LYS A 123 5.21 21.94 22.36
N ARG A 124 4.52 22.81 23.10
CA ARG A 124 3.61 22.39 24.17
C ARG A 124 2.41 21.62 23.63
N HIS A 125 1.86 22.08 22.51
CA HIS A 125 0.70 21.44 21.89
C HIS A 125 1.06 20.06 21.32
N LEU A 126 2.23 19.92 20.70
CA LEU A 126 2.72 18.63 20.21
C LEU A 126 2.83 17.58 21.33
N GLN A 127 3.36 17.99 22.48
CA GLN A 127 3.49 17.12 23.65
C GLN A 127 2.14 16.76 24.26
N SER A 128 1.23 17.72 24.44
CA SER A 128 -0.06 17.46 25.11
C SER A 128 -1.09 16.77 24.22
N ALA A 129 -1.16 17.10 22.94
CA ALA A 129 -2.18 16.57 22.03
C ALA A 129 -1.76 15.27 21.36
N TYR A 130 -0.46 15.11 21.06
CA TYR A 130 0.03 13.99 20.27
C TYR A 130 1.19 13.22 20.91
N GLY A 131 1.72 13.69 22.04
CA GLY A 131 2.87 13.03 22.70
C GLY A 131 4.15 13.03 21.86
N MET A 132 4.25 13.83 20.80
CA MET A 132 5.35 13.77 19.84
C MET A 132 6.42 14.82 20.12
N THR A 133 7.65 14.51 19.72
CA THR A 133 8.76 15.46 19.82
C THR A 133 8.74 16.48 18.66
N PRO A 134 9.35 17.67 18.83
CA PRO A 134 9.46 18.64 17.75
C PRO A 134 10.20 18.10 16.51
N ASP A 135 11.11 17.13 16.68
CA ASP A 135 11.90 16.57 15.59
C ASP A 135 11.10 15.54 14.79
N GLU A 136 10.34 14.67 15.47
CA GLU A 136 9.34 13.80 14.85
C GLU A 136 8.32 14.59 14.04
N TYR A 137 7.85 15.72 14.58
CA TYR A 137 6.92 16.60 13.87
C TYR A 137 7.52 17.16 12.58
N ARG A 138 8.79 17.57 12.59
CA ARG A 138 9.49 18.02 11.36
C ARG A 138 9.65 16.89 10.36
N ALA A 139 9.99 15.69 10.82
CA ALA A 139 10.12 14.51 9.96
C ALA A 139 8.79 14.12 9.32
N ARG A 140 7.70 14.12 10.09
CA ARG A 140 6.35 13.77 9.63
C ARG A 140 5.86 14.64 8.48
N TRP A 141 6.21 15.93 8.53
CA TRP A 141 5.75 16.93 7.56
C TRP A 141 6.85 17.39 6.59
N GLY A 142 8.07 16.85 6.69
CA GLY A 142 9.21 17.20 5.82
C GLY A 142 9.68 18.66 5.96
N LEU A 143 9.63 19.23 7.16
CA LEU A 143 10.04 20.63 7.40
C LEU A 143 11.57 20.77 7.54
N PRO A 144 12.13 21.93 7.15
CA PRO A 144 13.54 22.23 7.40
C PRO A 144 13.83 22.30 8.91
N ALA A 145 15.07 21.99 9.29
CA ALA A 145 15.52 22.03 10.69
C ALA A 145 15.35 23.43 11.32
N ASP A 146 15.49 24.48 10.52
CA ASP A 146 15.36 25.89 10.91
C ASP A 146 13.90 26.35 11.14
N TYR A 147 12.92 25.45 11.04
CA TYR A 147 11.53 25.82 11.26
C TYR A 147 11.26 26.21 12.72
N PRO A 148 10.70 27.41 12.99
CA PRO A 148 10.44 27.87 14.34
C PRO A 148 9.27 27.10 14.96
N MET A 149 9.46 26.61 16.19
CA MET A 149 8.43 25.89 16.96
C MET A 149 7.66 26.79 17.94
N VAL A 150 8.00 28.07 17.96
CA VAL A 150 7.45 29.09 18.84
C VAL A 150 7.32 30.37 18.04
N ALA A 151 6.27 31.14 18.25
CA ALA A 151 6.02 32.37 17.52
C ALA A 151 7.25 33.32 17.61
N PRO A 152 7.71 33.89 16.48
CA PRO A 152 8.87 34.78 16.46
C PRO A 152 8.76 35.97 17.44
N SER A 153 7.58 36.57 17.61
CA SER A 153 7.38 37.67 18.56
C SER A 153 7.56 37.23 20.02
N TYR A 154 7.10 36.03 20.36
CA TYR A 154 7.27 35.46 21.70
C TYR A 154 8.73 35.09 21.98
N ALA A 155 9.42 34.52 20.99
CA ALA A 155 10.86 34.24 21.09
C ALA A 155 11.68 35.53 21.26
N ALA A 156 11.36 36.58 20.51
CA ALA A 156 11.99 37.89 20.63
C ALA A 156 11.76 38.52 22.00
N ALA A 157 10.52 38.53 22.50
CA ALA A 157 10.19 39.04 23.83
C ALA A 157 10.96 38.30 24.93
N ARG A 158 11.04 36.96 24.86
CA ARG A 158 11.78 36.15 25.84
C ARG A 158 13.29 36.39 25.76
N SER A 159 13.84 36.54 24.56
CA SER A 159 15.26 36.88 24.37
C SER A 159 15.61 38.25 24.95
N ASN A 160 14.76 39.25 24.74
CA ASN A 160 14.96 40.60 25.28
C ASN A 160 14.95 40.61 26.81
N LEU A 161 14.01 39.89 27.43
CA LEU A 161 13.97 39.72 28.88
C LEU A 161 15.22 39.02 29.41
N ALA A 162 15.71 37.99 28.73
CA ALA A 162 16.93 37.28 29.14
C ALA A 162 18.18 38.17 29.04
N LYS A 163 18.30 38.96 27.97
CA LYS A 163 19.38 39.94 27.80
C LYS A 163 19.33 41.03 28.87
N ALA A 164 18.14 41.53 29.19
CA ALA A 164 17.93 42.49 30.28
C ALA A 164 18.30 41.88 31.65
N ALA A 165 17.97 40.61 31.87
CA ALA A 165 18.36 39.83 33.05
C ALA A 165 19.86 39.45 33.08
N GLY A 166 20.64 39.81 32.07
CA GLY A 166 22.09 39.58 32.02
C GLY A 166 22.53 38.17 31.60
N LEU A 167 21.61 37.33 31.13
CA LEU A 167 21.92 36.01 30.58
C LEU A 167 22.51 36.19 29.17
N GLY A 168 23.81 35.93 29.01
CA GLY A 168 24.53 36.00 27.73
C GLY A 168 25.71 36.97 27.66
N ARG A 169 26.13 37.59 28.77
CA ARG A 169 27.39 38.35 28.82
C ARG A 169 28.58 37.37 28.88
N LYS A 170 29.53 37.50 27.96
CA LYS A 170 30.78 36.72 27.95
C LYS A 170 31.58 37.04 29.23
N PRO A 171 31.89 36.07 30.11
CA PRO A 171 32.78 36.31 31.24
C PRO A 171 34.16 36.66 30.67
N GLY A 172 34.63 37.89 30.90
CA GLY A 172 35.95 38.35 30.45
C GLY A 172 35.99 39.59 29.55
N SER A 173 34.87 40.26 29.26
CA SER A 173 34.88 41.58 28.59
C SER A 173 34.63 42.76 29.54
N GLY A 174 34.76 42.54 30.85
CA GLY A 174 34.79 43.58 31.86
C GLY A 174 36.14 44.32 31.86
N GLN A 175 36.23 45.34 31.01
CA GLN A 175 36.90 46.62 31.24
C GLN A 175 38.01 46.64 32.31
N LYS A 176 39.27 46.79 31.87
CA LYS A 176 40.39 47.25 32.70
C LYS A 176 39.93 48.45 33.54
N ARG A 177 39.66 48.24 34.83
CA ARG A 177 39.56 49.33 35.80
C ARG A 177 40.96 49.91 35.92
N GLY A 178 41.11 51.17 35.53
CA GLY A 178 42.38 51.88 35.52
C GLY A 178 43.09 51.78 36.86
N ALA A 179 44.38 51.44 36.80
CA ALA A 179 45.30 51.60 37.91
C ALA A 179 45.35 53.08 38.29
N ALA A 180 45.04 53.39 39.55
CA ALA A 180 45.32 54.70 40.13
C ALA A 180 46.85 54.83 40.33
N PRO A 181 47.50 55.94 39.94
CA PRO A 181 48.91 56.15 40.25
C PRO A 181 49.08 56.43 41.75
N VAL A 182 50.22 55.93 42.26
CA VAL A 182 50.70 55.93 43.65
C VAL A 182 50.89 57.34 44.20
#